data_AF-A0A835K1W5-F1
#
_entry.id   AF-A0A835K1W5-F1
#
_cell.length_a   1.000
_cell.length_b   1.000
_cell.length_c   1.000
_cell.angle_alpha   90.00
_cell.angle_beta   90.00
_cell.angle_gamma   90.00
#
_symmetry.space_group_name_H-M   'P 1'
#
loop_
_entity.id
_entity.type
_entity.pdbx_description
1 polymer ?
#
loop_
_entity_poly.entity_id
_entity_poly.type
_entity_poly.pdbx_seq_one_letter_code
_entity_poly.pdbx_strand_id
1 'polypeptide(L)'
;MGSLRGHFPFFFVVVLVLSSNHILVDAHNDSTTRVELEADFKVIAELAGNTAIPNTDFKSLAKLSLTNAIASCNAIHSHINSLLKISNSYTGRCLTGCSTNYEDAVGLITKSLAALEARDYVEAKALISDALANATKCEDRFQELLQLNSPFILMKAKFGRLCLIGIKHINRLVRKERLITEGCSHTLDKELCKSSVEFFLENKGLSLQGLAKLAVEKTLQDCTKIHNHISVLLKTSSDECLLKKLRSCSGHYQTAIAKIRDSLPALECKRYGDARAWVGAAIDWAETCEGVIAGKSNTKSPLTPLKTDFNRQAALALSVIYKLAGN
;
A
#
# COMPACT_ATOMS: atom_id res chain seq x y z
N MET A 1 8.92 -39.89 8.96
CA MET A 1 9.91 -38.94 9.52
C MET A 1 10.36 -38.01 8.40
N GLY A 2 9.61 -36.93 8.17
CA GLY A 2 9.92 -35.90 7.19
C GLY A 2 10.51 -34.69 7.90
N SER A 3 11.62 -34.18 7.39
CA SER A 3 12.48 -33.17 8.00
C SER A 3 11.78 -31.81 8.17
N LEU A 4 11.45 -31.45 9.41
CA LEU A 4 11.02 -30.12 9.86
C LEU A 4 12.17 -29.07 9.89
N ARG A 5 13.28 -29.28 9.16
CA ARG A 5 14.49 -28.46 9.26
C ARG A 5 14.41 -27.06 8.62
N GLY A 6 13.29 -26.67 8.00
CA GLY A 6 13.11 -25.34 7.41
C GLY A 6 12.32 -24.33 8.25
N HIS A 7 11.51 -24.79 9.22
CA HIS A 7 10.53 -23.93 9.91
C HIS A 7 10.94 -23.44 11.30
N PHE A 8 12.08 -23.91 11.83
CA PHE A 8 12.56 -23.53 13.16
C PHE A 8 13.02 -22.06 13.30
N PRO A 9 13.60 -21.39 12.30
CA PRO A 9 13.99 -19.98 12.48
C PRO A 9 12.84 -18.98 12.31
N PHE A 10 11.71 -19.43 11.76
CA PHE A 10 10.50 -18.62 11.54
C PHE A 10 9.80 -18.28 12.87
N PHE A 11 9.98 -19.15 13.87
CA PHE A 11 9.38 -19.12 15.20
C PHE A 11 9.75 -17.88 16.03
N PHE A 12 11.02 -17.48 15.98
CA PHE A 12 11.55 -16.40 16.81
C PHE A 12 11.12 -15.00 16.34
N VAL A 13 10.83 -14.84 15.04
CA VAL A 13 10.50 -13.54 14.43
C VAL A 13 9.16 -13.02 14.93
N VAL A 14 8.16 -13.89 15.07
CA VAL A 14 6.79 -13.52 15.45
C VAL A 14 6.67 -13.27 16.95
N VAL A 15 7.32 -14.11 17.77
CA VAL A 15 7.39 -13.88 19.22
C VAL A 15 8.08 -12.56 19.48
N LEU A 16 9.21 -12.25 18.83
CA LEU A 16 9.89 -10.96 19.00
C LEU A 16 9.10 -9.77 18.48
N VAL A 17 8.39 -9.86 17.34
CA VAL A 17 7.60 -8.74 16.79
C VAL A 17 6.35 -8.44 17.64
N LEU A 18 5.71 -9.48 18.19
CA LEU A 18 4.53 -9.33 19.04
C LEU A 18 4.87 -9.15 20.54
N SER A 19 6.07 -9.56 20.99
CA SER A 19 6.57 -9.29 22.35
C SER A 19 7.28 -7.94 22.44
N SER A 20 7.85 -7.44 21.34
CA SER A 20 8.40 -6.09 21.22
C SER A 20 7.26 -5.10 21.03
N ASN A 21 6.43 -4.96 22.07
CA ASN A 21 5.37 -3.95 22.15
C ASN A 21 5.87 -2.55 21.77
N HIS A 22 7.16 -2.24 21.91
CA HIS A 22 7.75 -0.95 21.51
C HIS A 22 7.59 -0.60 20.02
N ILE A 23 7.77 -1.54 19.08
CA ILE A 23 7.68 -1.23 17.64
C ILE A 23 6.23 -0.90 17.25
N LEU A 24 5.27 -1.67 17.78
CA LEU A 24 3.84 -1.43 17.55
C LEU A 24 3.35 -0.17 18.28
N VAL A 25 3.86 0.12 19.49
CA VAL A 25 3.51 1.32 20.27
C VAL A 25 4.09 2.59 19.61
N ASP A 26 5.34 2.59 19.17
CA ASP A 26 5.97 3.75 18.52
C ASP A 26 5.45 4.00 17.10
N ALA A 27 5.09 2.93 16.37
CA ALA A 27 4.42 3.06 15.08
C ALA A 27 2.95 3.51 15.22
N HIS A 28 2.34 3.35 16.40
CA HIS A 28 0.89 3.43 16.54
C HIS A 28 0.38 4.18 17.77
N ASN A 29 1.03 5.27 18.20
CA ASN A 29 0.50 6.08 19.31
C ASN A 29 -0.94 6.59 19.00
N ASP A 30 -1.96 5.91 19.53
CA ASP A 30 -3.28 5.76 18.91
C ASP A 30 -4.23 6.93 19.18
N SER A 31 -4.16 7.48 20.38
CA SER A 31 -4.99 8.62 20.79
C SER A 31 -4.49 9.92 20.17
N THR A 32 -3.18 10.18 20.25
CA THR A 32 -2.55 11.37 19.67
C THR A 32 -2.71 11.40 18.15
N THR A 33 -2.51 10.26 17.48
CA THR A 33 -2.65 10.17 16.02
C THR A 33 -4.07 10.44 15.56
N ARG A 34 -5.08 9.91 16.26
CA ARG A 34 -6.49 10.12 15.89
C ARG A 34 -6.93 11.58 16.02
N VAL A 35 -6.53 12.24 17.11
CA VAL A 35 -6.81 13.68 17.30
C VAL A 35 -6.15 14.53 16.21
N GLU A 36 -4.91 14.21 15.83
CA GLU A 36 -4.21 14.91 14.75
C GLU A 36 -4.84 14.66 13.37
N LEU A 37 -5.27 13.43 13.08
CA LEU A 37 -6.00 13.09 11.83
C LEU A 37 -7.31 13.87 11.73
N GLU A 38 -8.06 13.96 12.83
CA GLU A 38 -9.33 14.69 12.89
C GLU A 38 -9.14 16.20 12.71
N ALA A 39 -8.10 16.78 13.32
CA ALA A 39 -7.74 18.17 13.13
C ALA A 39 -7.33 18.46 11.67
N ASP A 40 -6.46 17.63 11.08
CA ASP A 40 -6.03 17.78 9.69
C ASP A 40 -7.23 17.63 8.73
N PHE A 41 -8.12 16.66 8.99
CA PHE A 41 -9.35 16.49 8.23
C PHE A 41 -10.21 17.76 8.28
N LYS A 42 -10.45 18.31 9.48
CA LYS A 42 -11.27 19.51 9.67
C LYS A 42 -10.69 20.70 8.89
N VAL A 43 -9.37 20.86 8.90
CA VAL A 43 -8.70 21.90 8.10
C VAL A 43 -8.91 21.67 6.60
N ILE A 44 -8.76 20.44 6.10
CA ILE A 44 -8.99 20.13 4.69
C ILE A 44 -10.46 20.40 4.33
N ALA A 45 -11.40 19.99 5.18
CA ALA A 45 -12.84 20.21 5.05
C ALA A 45 -13.18 21.70 4.95
N GLU A 46 -12.65 22.54 5.84
CA GLU A 46 -12.79 23.99 5.81
C GLU A 46 -12.21 24.59 4.53
N LEU A 47 -11.05 24.12 4.08
CA LEU A 47 -10.46 24.57 2.82
C LEU A 47 -11.28 24.10 1.60
N ALA A 48 -11.85 22.89 1.65
CA ALA A 48 -12.60 22.30 0.54
C ALA A 48 -14.06 22.77 0.46
N GLY A 49 -14.63 23.29 1.56
CA GLY A 49 -16.05 23.59 1.68
C GLY A 49 -16.95 22.36 1.91
N ASN A 50 -16.37 21.24 2.40
CA ASN A 50 -17.09 19.97 2.63
C ASN A 50 -17.08 19.59 4.12
N THR A 51 -18.15 19.01 4.65
CA THR A 51 -18.34 18.80 6.10
C THR A 51 -18.37 17.35 6.60
N ALA A 52 -18.22 16.36 5.72
CA ALA A 52 -18.34 14.94 6.11
C ALA A 52 -16.99 14.34 6.53
N ILE A 53 -16.85 13.92 7.79
CA ILE A 53 -15.63 13.26 8.33
C ILE A 53 -15.65 11.77 7.97
N PRO A 54 -14.76 11.26 7.10
CA PRO A 54 -14.58 9.84 6.88
C PRO A 54 -13.61 9.27 7.92
N ASN A 55 -13.70 7.96 8.17
CA ASN A 55 -12.64 7.23 8.86
C ASN A 55 -11.43 7.13 7.92
N THR A 56 -10.45 8.03 8.05
CA THR A 56 -9.34 8.17 7.09
C THR A 56 -7.98 7.86 7.70
N ASP A 57 -7.18 7.05 6.98
CA ASP A 57 -5.76 6.86 7.27
C ASP A 57 -4.88 8.00 6.69
N PHE A 58 -3.58 7.98 6.97
CA PHE A 58 -2.65 9.01 6.46
C PHE A 58 -2.62 9.06 4.93
N LYS A 59 -2.70 7.91 4.25
CA LYS A 59 -2.69 7.84 2.78
C LYS A 59 -3.94 8.51 2.20
N SER A 60 -5.10 8.26 2.79
CA SER A 60 -6.37 8.84 2.39
C SER A 60 -6.41 10.36 2.63
N LEU A 61 -5.86 10.85 3.76
CA LEU A 61 -5.76 12.29 4.00
C LEU A 61 -4.78 12.97 3.04
N ALA A 62 -3.63 12.35 2.75
CA ALA A 62 -2.72 12.86 1.74
C ALA A 62 -3.44 12.98 0.38
N LYS A 63 -4.11 11.91 -0.06
CA LYS A 63 -4.88 11.87 -1.30
C LYS A 63 -6.00 12.91 -1.34
N LEU A 64 -6.77 13.05 -0.26
CA LEU A 64 -7.84 14.03 -0.14
C LEU A 64 -7.30 15.45 -0.24
N SER A 65 -6.22 15.76 0.47
CA SER A 65 -5.59 17.08 0.44
C SER A 65 -5.08 17.42 -0.96
N LEU A 66 -4.40 16.48 -1.62
CA LEU A 66 -3.85 16.67 -2.96
C LEU A 66 -4.95 16.78 -4.04
N THR A 67 -6.05 16.05 -3.90
CA THR A 67 -7.22 16.19 -4.79
C THR A 67 -7.82 17.59 -4.68
N ASN A 68 -7.94 18.12 -3.46
CA ASN A 68 -8.39 19.50 -3.25
C ASN A 68 -7.35 20.53 -3.73
N ALA A 69 -6.06 20.21 -3.67
CA ALA A 69 -5.02 21.06 -4.24
C ALA A 69 -5.16 21.16 -5.77
N ILE A 70 -5.44 20.05 -6.46
CA ILE A 70 -5.77 20.05 -7.90
C ILE A 70 -6.97 20.93 -8.19
N ALA A 71 -8.06 20.78 -7.44
CA ALA A 71 -9.26 21.62 -7.60
C ALA A 71 -8.94 23.11 -7.41
N SER A 72 -8.09 23.44 -6.43
CA SER A 72 -7.62 24.80 -6.19
C SER A 72 -6.80 25.34 -7.37
N CYS A 73 -5.88 24.55 -7.94
CA CYS A 73 -5.13 24.94 -9.13
C CYS A 73 -6.04 25.17 -10.34
N ASN A 74 -7.00 24.28 -10.58
CA ASN A 74 -7.96 24.41 -11.69
C ASN A 74 -8.80 25.69 -11.56
N ALA A 75 -9.21 26.06 -10.33
CA ALA A 75 -9.91 27.31 -10.08
C ALA A 75 -9.04 28.53 -10.40
N ILE A 76 -7.76 28.51 -10.02
CA ILE A 76 -6.79 29.57 -10.35
C ILE A 76 -6.60 29.66 -11.87
N HIS A 77 -6.38 28.53 -12.54
CA HIS A 77 -6.22 28.45 -14.00
C HIS A 77 -7.45 29.00 -14.73
N SER A 78 -8.67 28.67 -14.27
CA SER A 78 -9.91 29.23 -14.81
C SER A 78 -10.00 30.76 -14.61
N HIS A 79 -9.58 31.25 -13.44
CA HIS A 79 -9.54 32.68 -13.17
C HIS A 79 -8.51 33.41 -14.06
N ILE A 80 -7.33 32.82 -14.25
CA ILE A 80 -6.30 33.31 -15.20
C ILE A 80 -6.87 33.41 -16.61
N ASN A 81 -7.53 32.36 -17.11
CA ASN A 81 -8.13 32.34 -18.44
C ASN A 81 -9.24 33.38 -18.61
N SER A 82 -9.95 33.73 -17.55
CA SER A 82 -10.93 34.81 -17.57
C SER A 82 -10.26 36.19 -17.66
N LEU A 83 -9.18 36.40 -16.91
CA LEU A 83 -8.40 37.65 -16.96
C LEU A 83 -7.67 37.83 -18.29
N LEU A 84 -7.20 36.74 -18.91
CA LEU A 84 -6.54 36.78 -20.22
C LEU A 84 -7.41 37.45 -21.29
N LYS A 85 -8.74 37.21 -21.27
CA LYS A 85 -9.70 37.77 -22.24
C LYS A 85 -9.80 39.29 -22.24
N ILE A 86 -9.46 39.93 -21.12
CA ILE A 86 -9.58 41.38 -20.92
C ILE A 86 -8.21 42.06 -20.70
N SER A 87 -7.13 41.30 -20.77
CA SER A 87 -5.78 41.78 -20.47
C SER A 87 -5.13 42.50 -21.66
N ASN A 88 -4.27 43.48 -21.37
CA ASN A 88 -3.39 44.07 -22.37
C ASN A 88 -2.21 43.12 -22.69
N SER A 89 -1.41 43.44 -23.73
CA SER A 89 -0.31 42.59 -24.19
C SER A 89 0.76 42.30 -23.11
N TYR A 90 0.99 43.23 -22.18
CA TYR A 90 2.00 43.09 -21.14
C TYR A 90 1.52 42.18 -19.99
N THR A 91 0.33 42.44 -19.46
CA THR A 91 -0.31 41.60 -18.44
C THR A 91 -0.65 40.21 -18.99
N GLY A 92 -1.03 40.12 -20.26
CA GLY A 92 -1.31 38.87 -20.95
C GLY A 92 -0.13 37.89 -20.92
N ARG A 93 1.10 38.36 -21.19
CA ARG A 93 2.30 37.51 -21.11
C ARG A 93 2.57 36.97 -19.70
N CYS A 94 2.24 37.75 -18.67
CA CYS A 94 2.36 37.29 -17.27
C CYS A 94 1.35 36.18 -16.99
N LEU A 95 0.09 36.43 -17.34
CA LEU A 95 -1.01 35.49 -17.16
C LEU A 95 -0.82 34.19 -17.94
N THR A 96 -0.31 34.23 -19.17
CA THR A 96 0.01 33.00 -19.93
C THR A 96 1.05 32.15 -19.20
N GLY A 97 2.13 32.76 -18.71
CA GLY A 97 3.15 32.03 -17.94
C GLY A 97 2.60 31.43 -16.65
N CYS A 98 1.74 32.18 -15.94
CA CYS A 98 1.03 31.66 -14.77
C CYS A 98 0.12 30.49 -15.12
N SER A 99 -0.62 30.59 -16.22
CA SER A 99 -1.53 29.54 -16.70
C SER A 99 -0.78 28.21 -16.87
N THR A 100 0.36 28.26 -17.59
CA THR A 100 1.25 27.10 -17.79
C THR A 100 1.79 26.56 -16.47
N ASN A 101 2.28 27.42 -15.58
CA ASN A 101 2.80 26.98 -14.28
C ASN A 101 1.75 26.24 -13.42
N TYR A 102 0.50 26.71 -13.41
CA TYR A 102 -0.58 26.04 -12.66
C TYR A 102 -1.06 24.75 -13.34
N GLU A 103 -1.05 24.69 -14.67
CA GLU A 103 -1.32 23.46 -15.41
C GLU A 103 -0.24 22.40 -15.14
N ASP A 104 1.04 22.79 -15.18
CA ASP A 104 2.16 21.93 -14.81
C ASP A 104 2.05 21.45 -13.36
N ALA A 105 1.66 22.34 -12.43
CA ALA A 105 1.44 21.99 -11.03
C ALA A 105 0.33 20.92 -10.86
N VAL A 106 -0.76 20.99 -11.64
CA VAL A 106 -1.79 19.94 -11.68
C VAL A 106 -1.22 18.62 -12.18
N GLY A 107 -0.43 18.65 -13.26
CA GLY A 107 0.26 17.47 -13.78
C GLY A 107 1.18 16.81 -12.75
N LEU A 108 1.97 17.62 -12.04
CA LEU A 108 2.88 17.15 -10.97
C LEU A 108 2.12 16.52 -9.80
N ILE A 109 1.02 17.14 -9.33
CA ILE A 109 0.23 16.58 -8.23
C ILE A 109 -0.49 15.30 -8.67
N THR A 110 -0.93 15.22 -9.92
CA THR A 110 -1.51 13.98 -10.48
C THR A 110 -0.50 12.85 -10.50
N LYS A 111 0.75 13.13 -10.91
CA LYS A 111 1.86 12.16 -10.81
C LYS A 111 2.18 11.80 -9.36
N SER A 112 2.14 12.77 -8.44
CA SER A 112 2.36 12.53 -7.01
C SER A 112 1.31 11.58 -6.44
N LEU A 113 0.03 11.70 -6.84
CA LEU A 113 -1.02 10.77 -6.47
C LEU A 113 -0.72 9.34 -6.97
N ALA A 114 -0.23 9.20 -8.21
CA ALA A 114 0.17 7.89 -8.74
C ALA A 114 1.37 7.29 -7.96
N ALA A 115 2.39 8.10 -7.66
CA ALA A 115 3.53 7.70 -6.83
C ALA A 115 3.10 7.28 -5.42
N LEU A 116 2.18 8.03 -4.80
CA LEU A 116 1.57 7.69 -3.51
C LEU A 116 0.84 6.34 -3.55
N GLU A 117 0.12 6.05 -4.63
CA GLU A 117 -0.55 4.75 -4.80
C GLU A 117 0.46 3.60 -4.95
N ALA A 118 1.57 3.85 -5.64
CA ALA A 118 2.69 2.93 -5.79
C ALA A 118 3.59 2.80 -4.54
N ARG A 119 3.26 3.51 -3.44
CA ARG A 119 4.09 3.63 -2.22
C ARG A 119 5.49 4.25 -2.47
N ASP A 120 5.68 4.97 -3.57
CA ASP A 120 6.88 5.76 -3.82
C ASP A 120 6.73 7.15 -3.17
N TYR A 121 6.89 7.17 -1.85
CA TYR A 121 6.68 8.39 -1.05
C TYR A 121 7.76 9.46 -1.26
N VAL A 122 8.97 9.05 -1.68
CA VAL A 122 10.07 9.98 -1.97
C VAL A 122 9.73 10.77 -3.22
N GLU A 123 9.37 10.07 -4.30
CA GLU A 123 8.94 10.69 -5.55
C GLU A 123 7.66 11.52 -5.35
N ALA A 124 6.66 10.97 -4.64
CA ALA A 124 5.42 11.69 -4.37
C ALA A 124 5.68 13.04 -3.68
N LYS A 125 6.60 13.10 -2.71
CA LYS A 125 6.98 14.33 -2.00
C LYS A 125 7.76 15.31 -2.90
N ALA A 126 8.67 14.81 -3.72
CA ALA A 126 9.43 15.64 -4.66
C ALA A 126 8.48 16.35 -5.63
N LEU A 127 7.55 15.61 -6.25
CA LEU A 127 6.58 16.15 -7.19
C LEU A 127 5.67 17.24 -6.58
N ILE A 128 5.24 17.10 -5.32
CA ILE A 128 4.46 18.15 -4.64
C ILE A 128 5.32 19.41 -4.41
N SER A 129 6.60 19.22 -4.07
CA SER A 129 7.54 20.33 -3.86
C SER A 129 7.78 21.10 -5.16
N ASP A 130 7.91 20.39 -6.28
CA ASP A 130 8.01 21.00 -7.62
C ASP A 130 6.73 21.75 -8.00
N ALA A 131 5.55 21.20 -7.66
CA ALA A 131 4.27 21.88 -7.90
C ALA A 131 4.16 23.20 -7.11
N LEU A 132 4.61 23.21 -5.85
CA LEU A 132 4.71 24.42 -5.02
C LEU A 132 5.67 25.46 -5.62
N ALA A 133 6.80 25.01 -6.17
CA ALA A 133 7.76 25.88 -6.85
C ALA A 133 7.14 26.51 -8.10
N ASN A 134 6.43 25.73 -8.93
CA ASN A 134 5.73 26.25 -10.10
C ASN A 134 4.67 27.30 -9.75
N ALA A 135 3.86 27.06 -8.71
CA ALA A 135 2.90 28.07 -8.26
C ALA A 135 3.59 29.37 -7.79
N THR A 136 4.78 29.28 -7.21
CA THR A 136 5.55 30.45 -6.75
C THR A 136 6.11 31.26 -7.92
N LYS A 137 6.55 30.62 -9.00
CA LYS A 137 7.01 31.31 -10.23
C LYS A 137 5.96 32.26 -10.82
N CYS A 138 4.67 31.99 -10.62
CA CYS A 138 3.62 32.93 -11.04
C CYS A 138 3.68 34.24 -10.23
N GLU A 139 3.81 34.15 -8.91
CA GLU A 139 3.93 35.32 -8.04
C GLU A 139 5.20 36.12 -8.35
N ASP A 140 6.32 35.41 -8.50
CA ASP A 140 7.62 36.02 -8.83
C ASP A 140 7.53 36.82 -10.13
N ARG A 141 6.87 36.27 -11.16
CA ARG A 141 6.69 36.96 -12.44
C ARG A 141 5.83 38.22 -12.33
N PHE A 142 4.77 38.20 -11.51
CA PHE A 142 3.96 39.39 -11.25
C PHE A 142 4.78 40.45 -10.52
N GLN A 143 5.58 40.04 -9.53
CA GLN A 143 6.42 40.95 -8.78
C GLN A 143 7.53 41.55 -9.65
N GLU A 144 8.21 40.75 -10.47
CA GLU A 144 9.31 41.19 -11.33
C GLU A 144 8.85 42.10 -12.47
N LEU A 145 7.76 41.73 -13.16
CA LEU A 145 7.33 42.44 -14.37
C LEU A 145 6.40 43.60 -14.07
N LEU A 146 5.56 43.49 -13.04
CA LEU A 146 4.52 44.48 -12.74
C LEU A 146 4.76 45.23 -11.43
N GLN A 147 5.71 44.79 -10.59
CA GLN A 147 5.92 45.33 -9.23
C GLN A 147 4.63 45.28 -8.39
N LEU A 148 3.79 44.27 -8.62
CA LEU A 148 2.51 44.08 -7.97
C LEU A 148 2.39 42.63 -7.49
N ASN A 149 1.66 42.44 -6.39
CA ASN A 149 1.20 41.12 -5.98
C ASN A 149 0.26 40.55 -7.03
N SER A 150 0.32 39.24 -7.27
CA SER A 150 -0.64 38.61 -8.17
C SER A 150 -2.05 38.65 -7.58
N PRO A 151 -3.10 38.68 -8.42
CA PRO A 151 -4.48 38.61 -7.95
C PRO A 151 -4.84 37.24 -7.34
N PHE A 152 -3.93 36.26 -7.42
CA PHE A 152 -4.19 34.88 -7.00
C PHE A 152 -3.63 34.55 -5.62
N ILE A 153 -3.04 35.51 -4.90
CA ILE A 153 -2.28 35.27 -3.68
C ILE A 153 -3.03 34.44 -2.62
N LEU A 154 -4.33 34.69 -2.43
CA LEU A 154 -5.17 33.95 -1.49
C LEU A 154 -5.46 32.51 -1.97
N MET A 155 -5.73 32.34 -3.26
CA MET A 155 -5.96 31.02 -3.84
C MET A 155 -4.67 30.20 -3.85
N LYS A 156 -3.51 30.83 -4.11
CA LYS A 156 -2.18 30.23 -4.01
C LYS A 156 -1.85 29.82 -2.58
N ALA A 157 -2.19 30.64 -1.58
CA ALA A 157 -2.02 30.29 -0.18
C ALA A 157 -2.85 29.06 0.21
N LYS A 158 -4.11 28.99 -0.22
CA LYS A 158 -4.98 27.83 -0.04
C LYS A 158 -4.37 26.57 -0.69
N PHE A 159 -3.97 26.67 -1.95
CA PHE A 159 -3.27 25.61 -2.66
C PHE A 159 -2.03 25.12 -1.90
N GLY A 160 -1.17 26.05 -1.49
CA GLY A 160 0.06 25.74 -0.77
C GLY A 160 -0.19 25.01 0.55
N ARG A 161 -1.20 25.44 1.31
CA ARG A 161 -1.60 24.79 2.56
C ARG A 161 -2.06 23.34 2.33
N LEU A 162 -2.83 23.08 1.28
CA LEU A 162 -3.26 21.72 0.92
C LEU A 162 -2.06 20.83 0.51
N CYS A 163 -1.12 21.35 -0.26
CA CYS A 163 0.10 20.63 -0.61
C CYS A 163 0.95 20.29 0.63
N LEU A 164 1.11 21.24 1.55
CA LEU A 164 1.87 21.03 2.79
C LEU A 164 1.21 19.99 3.72
N ILE A 165 -0.11 19.98 3.82
CA ILE A 165 -0.85 18.93 4.55
C ILE A 165 -0.62 17.56 3.87
N GLY A 166 -0.64 17.51 2.54
CA GLY A 166 -0.28 16.30 1.78
C GLY A 166 1.12 15.79 2.12
N ILE A 167 2.13 16.67 2.07
CA ILE A 167 3.52 16.36 2.43
C ILE A 167 3.62 15.88 3.89
N LYS A 168 2.91 16.51 4.83
CA LYS A 168 2.88 16.12 6.25
C LYS A 168 2.46 14.66 6.41
N HIS A 169 1.37 14.25 5.76
CA HIS A 169 0.89 12.87 5.84
C HIS A 169 1.82 11.88 5.11
N ILE A 170 2.40 12.27 3.98
CA ILE A 170 3.42 11.45 3.29
C ILE A 170 4.64 11.23 4.19
N ASN A 171 5.13 12.26 4.89
CA ASN A 171 6.24 12.11 5.84
C ASN A 171 5.88 11.15 6.99
N ARG A 172 4.62 11.11 7.44
CA ARG A 172 4.15 10.12 8.42
C ARG A 172 4.21 8.69 7.86
N LEU A 173 3.85 8.49 6.59
CA LEU A 173 3.97 7.20 5.90
C LEU A 173 5.45 6.77 5.78
N VAL A 174 6.33 7.68 5.37
CA VAL A 174 7.79 7.42 5.32
C VAL A 174 8.33 7.02 6.69
N ARG A 175 7.94 7.73 7.75
CA ARG A 175 8.35 7.41 9.12
C ARG A 175 7.86 6.01 9.53
N LYS A 176 6.61 5.65 9.20
CA LYS A 176 6.06 4.32 9.46
C LYS A 176 6.89 3.24 8.76
N GLU A 177 7.18 3.37 7.46
CA GLU A 177 8.00 2.40 6.73
C GLU A 177 9.42 2.28 7.28
N ARG A 178 10.02 3.40 7.69
CA ARG A 178 11.34 3.41 8.32
C ARG A 178 11.33 2.63 9.63
N LEU A 179 10.37 2.89 10.52
CA LEU A 179 10.25 2.19 11.80
C LEU A 179 10.05 0.68 11.60
N ILE A 180 9.22 0.28 10.64
CA ILE A 180 9.02 -1.14 10.30
C ILE A 180 10.34 -1.75 9.79
N THR A 181 11.03 -1.05 8.89
CA THR A 181 12.30 -1.53 8.32
C THR A 181 13.40 -1.65 9.38
N GLU A 182 13.55 -0.66 10.25
CA GLU A 182 14.49 -0.66 11.37
C GLU A 182 14.15 -1.77 12.37
N GLY A 183 12.89 -1.88 12.76
CA GLY A 183 12.40 -2.92 13.69
C GLY A 183 12.59 -4.35 13.17
N CYS A 184 12.46 -4.55 11.85
CA CYS A 184 12.66 -5.85 11.22
C CYS A 184 14.12 -6.15 10.83
N SER A 185 15.04 -5.18 10.98
CA SER A 185 16.42 -5.29 10.46
C SER A 185 17.23 -6.43 11.05
N HIS A 186 16.93 -6.84 12.28
CA HIS A 186 17.61 -7.92 13.02
C HIS A 186 16.90 -9.28 12.94
N THR A 187 15.80 -9.37 12.18
CA THR A 187 15.08 -10.63 11.99
C THR A 187 15.72 -11.46 10.89
N LEU A 188 15.63 -12.79 11.00
CA LEU A 188 16.19 -13.68 9.97
C LEU A 188 15.45 -13.52 8.64
N ASP A 189 14.12 -13.40 8.68
CA ASP A 189 13.28 -13.13 7.53
C ASP A 189 12.67 -11.72 7.63
N LYS A 190 13.40 -10.76 7.06
CA LYS A 190 13.05 -9.33 7.09
C LYS A 190 11.75 -9.04 6.37
N GLU A 191 11.52 -9.68 5.23
CA GLU A 191 10.34 -9.41 4.39
C GLU A 191 9.07 -9.98 5.01
N LEU A 192 9.15 -11.17 5.59
CA LEU A 192 8.07 -11.72 6.39
C LEU A 192 7.78 -10.83 7.61
N CYS A 193 8.81 -10.39 8.34
CA CYS A 193 8.63 -9.50 9.49
C CYS A 193 7.86 -8.23 9.07
N LYS A 194 8.32 -7.55 8.02
CA LYS A 194 7.67 -6.34 7.49
C LYS A 194 6.22 -6.62 7.12
N SER A 195 5.98 -7.68 6.35
CA SER A 195 4.64 -8.08 5.91
C SER A 195 3.70 -8.40 7.08
N SER A 196 4.24 -9.02 8.14
CA SER A 196 3.47 -9.32 9.35
C SER A 196 3.11 -8.05 10.11
N VAL A 197 4.09 -7.18 10.35
CA VAL A 197 3.85 -5.88 11.01
C VAL A 197 2.83 -5.06 10.22
N GLU A 198 2.99 -4.95 8.91
CA GLU A 198 2.04 -4.25 8.04
C GLU A 198 0.64 -4.84 8.15
N PHE A 199 0.51 -6.17 8.10
CA PHE A 199 -0.78 -6.85 8.23
C PHE A 199 -1.46 -6.52 9.56
N PHE A 200 -0.73 -6.56 10.68
CA PHE A 200 -1.31 -6.21 11.99
C PHE A 200 -1.70 -4.73 12.08
N LEU A 201 -0.90 -3.83 11.51
CA LEU A 201 -1.21 -2.40 11.50
C LEU A 201 -2.43 -2.07 10.61
N GLU A 202 -2.55 -2.70 9.45
CA GLU A 202 -3.67 -2.50 8.52
C GLU A 202 -4.98 -3.07 9.06
N ASN A 203 -4.92 -4.09 9.91
CA ASN A 203 -6.08 -4.80 10.44
C ASN A 203 -6.26 -4.57 11.94
N LYS A 204 -5.77 -3.43 12.42
CA LYS A 204 -5.96 -3.01 13.81
C LYS A 204 -7.46 -2.91 14.12
N GLY A 205 -7.83 -3.44 15.28
CA GLY A 205 -9.23 -3.50 15.75
C GLY A 205 -9.86 -4.87 15.56
N LEU A 206 -9.26 -5.74 14.74
CA LEU A 206 -9.61 -7.16 14.77
C LEU A 206 -9.02 -7.82 16.01
N SER A 207 -9.81 -8.74 16.60
CA SER A 207 -9.29 -9.67 17.59
C SER A 207 -8.24 -10.58 16.95
N LEU A 208 -7.40 -11.22 17.75
CA LEU A 208 -6.43 -12.19 17.25
C LEU A 208 -7.12 -13.33 16.45
N GLN A 209 -8.32 -13.71 16.87
CA GLN A 209 -9.19 -14.66 16.14
C GLN A 209 -9.58 -14.11 14.75
N GLY A 210 -10.03 -12.85 14.69
CA GLY A 210 -10.35 -12.17 13.44
C GLY A 210 -9.15 -12.03 12.51
N LEU A 211 -7.97 -11.73 13.06
CA LEU A 211 -6.72 -11.66 12.31
C LEU A 211 -6.33 -13.01 11.70
N ALA A 212 -6.47 -14.12 12.45
CA ALA A 212 -6.18 -15.44 11.93
C ALA A 212 -7.14 -15.83 10.80
N LYS A 213 -8.44 -15.58 10.99
CA LYS A 213 -9.45 -15.83 9.96
C LYS A 213 -9.14 -15.05 8.68
N LEU A 214 -8.88 -13.75 8.79
CA LEU A 214 -8.53 -12.91 7.66
C LEU A 214 -7.25 -13.38 6.94
N ALA A 215 -6.21 -13.77 7.69
CA ALA A 215 -4.98 -14.28 7.10
C ALA A 215 -5.20 -15.60 6.32
N VAL A 216 -6.03 -16.51 6.85
CA VAL A 216 -6.42 -17.75 6.15
C VAL A 216 -7.28 -17.45 4.92
N GLU A 217 -8.20 -16.48 4.98
CA GLU A 217 -8.98 -16.05 3.82
C GLU A 217 -8.11 -15.46 2.70
N LYS A 218 -7.11 -14.62 3.05
CA LYS A 218 -6.12 -14.13 2.07
C LYS A 218 -5.30 -15.27 1.47
N THR A 219 -4.86 -16.22 2.30
CA THR A 219 -4.15 -17.43 1.84
C THR A 219 -5.00 -18.23 0.85
N LEU A 220 -6.30 -18.36 1.11
CA LEU A 220 -7.26 -19.04 0.23
C LEU A 220 -7.42 -18.32 -1.12
N GLN A 221 -7.49 -16.98 -1.10
CA GLN A 221 -7.58 -16.16 -2.30
C GLN A 221 -6.35 -16.32 -3.20
N ASP A 222 -5.15 -16.24 -2.62
CA ASP A 222 -3.89 -16.40 -3.36
C ASP A 222 -3.74 -17.83 -3.93
N CYS A 223 -4.09 -18.85 -3.15
CA CYS A 223 -4.09 -20.24 -3.59
C CYS A 223 -5.05 -20.44 -4.79
N THR A 224 -6.24 -19.84 -4.72
CA THR A 224 -7.25 -19.87 -5.80
C THR A 224 -6.76 -19.13 -7.04
N LYS A 225 -6.08 -17.98 -6.86
CA LYS A 225 -5.48 -17.22 -7.96
C LYS A 225 -4.43 -18.04 -8.71
N ILE A 226 -3.58 -18.77 -8.00
CA ILE A 226 -2.60 -19.68 -8.63
C ILE A 226 -3.31 -20.79 -9.40
N HIS A 227 -4.31 -21.44 -8.80
CA HIS A 227 -5.09 -22.48 -9.47
C HIS A 227 -5.75 -21.98 -10.77
N ASN A 228 -6.31 -20.77 -10.74
CA ASN A 228 -6.90 -20.14 -11.91
C ASN A 228 -5.83 -19.82 -12.97
N HIS A 229 -4.65 -19.35 -12.57
CA HIS A 229 -3.54 -19.11 -13.49
C HIS A 229 -3.05 -20.41 -14.15
N ILE A 230 -2.93 -21.50 -13.39
CA ILE A 230 -2.65 -22.84 -13.94
C ILE A 230 -3.72 -23.23 -14.97
N SER A 231 -4.99 -22.98 -14.68
CA SER A 231 -6.11 -23.27 -15.59
C SER A 231 -6.01 -22.48 -16.90
N VAL A 232 -5.47 -21.25 -16.87
CA VAL A 232 -5.17 -20.48 -18.09
C VAL A 232 -4.01 -21.11 -18.84
N LEU A 233 -2.89 -21.40 -18.16
CA LEU A 233 -1.71 -22.02 -18.78
C LEU A 233 -2.03 -23.38 -19.45
N LEU A 234 -2.92 -24.16 -18.85
CA LEU A 234 -3.41 -25.43 -19.41
C LEU A 234 -4.17 -25.26 -20.73
N LYS A 235 -4.78 -24.10 -20.98
CA LYS A 235 -5.51 -23.80 -22.21
C LYS A 235 -4.62 -23.17 -23.28
N THR A 236 -3.57 -22.46 -22.88
CA THR A 236 -2.73 -21.67 -23.79
C THR A 236 -1.41 -22.33 -24.16
N SER A 237 -0.94 -23.30 -23.37
CA SER A 237 0.32 -24.00 -23.64
C SER A 237 0.16 -25.11 -24.66
N SER A 238 1.11 -25.22 -25.60
CA SER A 238 1.22 -26.31 -26.56
C SER A 238 2.29 -27.35 -26.18
N ASP A 239 3.04 -27.13 -25.08
CA ASP A 239 4.07 -28.05 -24.61
C ASP A 239 3.43 -29.18 -23.79
N GLU A 240 3.37 -30.38 -24.35
CA GLU A 240 2.77 -31.56 -23.71
C GLU A 240 3.43 -31.93 -22.36
N CYS A 241 4.75 -31.73 -22.23
CA CYS A 241 5.48 -31.99 -21.00
C CYS A 241 5.05 -30.99 -19.91
N LEU A 242 4.96 -29.71 -20.26
CA LEU A 242 4.47 -28.67 -19.36
C LEU A 242 2.99 -28.89 -19.00
N LEU A 243 2.14 -29.28 -19.96
CA LEU A 243 0.73 -29.58 -19.71
C LEU A 243 0.56 -30.71 -18.68
N LYS A 244 1.34 -31.78 -18.77
CA LYS A 244 1.30 -32.88 -17.80
C LYS A 244 1.66 -32.40 -16.39
N LYS A 245 2.71 -31.58 -16.27
CA LYS A 245 3.15 -30.99 -15.00
C LYS A 245 2.08 -30.05 -14.42
N LEU A 246 1.50 -29.19 -15.25
CA LEU A 246 0.43 -28.26 -14.86
C LEU A 246 -0.84 -28.98 -14.38
N ARG A 247 -1.21 -30.12 -14.97
CA ARG A 247 -2.35 -30.94 -14.48
C ARG A 247 -2.09 -31.49 -13.08
N SER A 248 -0.88 -32.00 -12.83
CA SER A 248 -0.48 -32.44 -11.49
C SER A 248 -0.55 -31.29 -10.48
N CYS A 249 0.00 -30.13 -10.86
CA CYS A 249 -0.06 -28.91 -10.06
C CYS A 249 -1.50 -28.46 -9.76
N SER A 250 -2.40 -28.49 -10.74
CA SER A 250 -3.81 -28.15 -10.55
C SER A 250 -4.45 -29.03 -9.46
N GLY A 251 -4.20 -30.34 -9.47
CA GLY A 251 -4.68 -31.25 -8.42
C GLY A 251 -4.12 -30.94 -7.03
N HIS A 252 -2.83 -30.59 -6.94
CA HIS A 252 -2.22 -30.14 -5.68
C HIS A 252 -2.85 -28.86 -5.15
N TYR A 253 -3.04 -27.85 -6.00
CA TYR A 253 -3.67 -26.58 -5.59
C TYR A 253 -5.16 -26.75 -5.26
N GLN A 254 -5.90 -27.62 -5.95
CA GLN A 254 -7.28 -27.94 -5.58
C GLN A 254 -7.38 -28.57 -4.19
N THR A 255 -6.43 -29.46 -3.86
CA THR A 255 -6.32 -30.05 -2.51
C THR A 255 -5.95 -28.99 -1.46
N ALA A 256 -4.99 -28.13 -1.78
CA ALA A 256 -4.57 -27.02 -0.92
C ALA A 256 -5.74 -26.07 -0.62
N ILE A 257 -6.52 -25.67 -1.64
CA ILE A 257 -7.72 -24.84 -1.50
C ILE A 257 -8.73 -25.48 -0.54
N ALA A 258 -8.99 -26.79 -0.68
CA ALA A 258 -9.90 -27.50 0.21
C ALA A 258 -9.41 -27.45 1.67
N LYS A 259 -8.12 -27.69 1.90
CA LYS A 259 -7.54 -27.65 3.25
C LYS A 259 -7.49 -26.28 3.88
N ILE A 260 -7.15 -25.24 3.11
CA ILE A 260 -7.20 -23.87 3.61
C ILE A 260 -8.64 -23.49 3.96
N ARG A 261 -9.62 -23.92 3.15
CA ARG A 261 -11.05 -23.69 3.43
C ARG A 261 -11.48 -24.43 4.70
N ASP A 262 -11.05 -25.67 4.90
CA ASP A 262 -11.33 -26.44 6.12
C ASP A 262 -10.73 -25.76 7.37
N SER A 263 -9.62 -25.04 7.23
CA SER A 263 -9.01 -24.30 8.35
C SER A 263 -9.93 -23.23 8.93
N LEU A 264 -10.81 -22.62 8.13
CA LEU A 264 -11.72 -21.56 8.62
C LEU A 264 -12.67 -22.06 9.72
N PRO A 265 -13.51 -23.10 9.51
CA PRO A 265 -14.33 -23.65 10.59
C PRO A 265 -13.49 -24.27 11.72
N ALA A 266 -12.28 -24.78 11.45
CA ALA A 266 -11.39 -25.22 12.53
C ALA A 266 -10.95 -24.07 13.44
N LEU A 267 -10.67 -22.88 12.90
CA LEU A 267 -10.40 -21.69 13.71
C LEU A 267 -11.60 -21.32 14.58
N GLU A 268 -12.81 -21.32 14.03
CA GLU A 268 -14.03 -21.01 14.80
C GLU A 268 -14.24 -22.02 15.94
N CYS A 269 -13.94 -23.30 15.70
CA CYS A 269 -14.00 -24.36 16.70
C CYS A 269 -12.74 -24.44 17.59
N LYS A 270 -11.82 -23.47 17.52
CA LYS A 270 -10.55 -23.43 18.27
C LYS A 270 -9.64 -24.64 18.06
N ARG A 271 -9.83 -25.38 16.96
CA ARG A 271 -8.98 -26.49 16.51
C ARG A 271 -7.73 -25.96 15.82
N TYR A 272 -6.95 -25.14 16.52
CA TYR A 272 -5.80 -24.43 15.95
C TYR A 272 -4.71 -25.38 15.42
N GLY A 273 -4.55 -26.56 16.03
CA GLY A 273 -3.65 -27.60 15.54
C GLY A 273 -4.01 -28.08 14.14
N ASP A 274 -5.30 -28.32 13.89
CA ASP A 274 -5.80 -28.73 12.57
C ASP A 274 -5.67 -27.61 11.55
N ALA A 275 -6.11 -26.40 11.90
CA ALA A 275 -5.99 -25.24 11.03
C ALA A 275 -4.54 -24.97 10.62
N ARG A 276 -3.61 -25.08 11.57
CA ARG A 276 -2.16 -24.96 11.32
C ARG A 276 -1.65 -26.07 10.42
N ALA A 277 -2.01 -27.33 10.69
CA ALA A 277 -1.57 -28.47 9.90
C ALA A 277 -2.05 -28.35 8.45
N TRP A 278 -3.28 -27.93 8.23
CA TRP A 278 -3.88 -27.78 6.91
C TRP A 278 -3.31 -26.61 6.10
N VAL A 279 -3.06 -25.46 6.74
CA VAL A 279 -2.34 -24.34 6.07
C VAL A 279 -0.89 -24.74 5.76
N GLY A 280 -0.21 -25.44 6.67
CA GLY A 280 1.14 -25.95 6.44
C GLY A 280 1.21 -26.92 5.25
N ALA A 281 0.28 -27.88 5.19
CA ALA A 281 0.19 -28.82 4.07
C ALA A 281 -0.05 -28.10 2.72
N ALA A 282 -0.77 -26.98 2.72
CA ALA A 282 -0.96 -26.16 1.52
C ALA A 282 0.34 -25.57 0.97
N ILE A 283 1.27 -25.17 1.85
CA ILE A 283 2.62 -24.74 1.47
C ILE A 283 3.39 -25.91 0.85
N ASP A 284 3.34 -27.09 1.48
CA ASP A 284 4.04 -28.29 0.98
C ASP A 284 3.56 -28.69 -0.43
N TRP A 285 2.26 -28.59 -0.70
CA TRP A 285 1.69 -28.84 -2.03
C TRP A 285 2.13 -27.79 -3.05
N ALA A 286 2.22 -26.52 -2.66
CA ALA A 286 2.72 -25.44 -3.53
C ALA A 286 4.19 -25.65 -3.89
N GLU A 287 5.04 -26.04 -2.93
CA GLU A 287 6.46 -26.38 -3.17
C GLU A 287 6.61 -27.64 -4.03
N THR A 288 5.78 -28.66 -3.81
CA THR A 288 5.76 -29.87 -4.65
C THR A 288 5.46 -29.52 -6.10
N CYS A 289 4.45 -28.69 -6.35
CA CYS A 289 4.13 -28.23 -7.70
C CYS A 289 5.30 -27.48 -8.35
N GLU A 290 5.94 -26.57 -7.62
CA GLU A 290 7.08 -25.81 -8.12
C GLU A 290 8.24 -26.73 -8.53
N GLY A 291 8.56 -27.72 -7.70
CA GLY A 291 9.59 -28.72 -8.00
C GLY A 291 9.26 -29.56 -9.24
N VAL A 292 7.98 -29.94 -9.42
CA VAL A 292 7.52 -30.68 -10.61
C VAL A 292 7.69 -29.85 -11.88
N ILE A 293 7.41 -28.55 -11.84
CA ILE A 293 7.56 -27.66 -12.99
C ILE A 293 9.03 -27.41 -13.31
N ALA A 294 9.80 -26.92 -12.34
CA ALA A 294 11.21 -26.54 -12.51
C ALA A 294 12.09 -27.71 -12.96
N GLY A 295 11.77 -28.94 -12.54
CA GLY A 295 12.50 -30.15 -12.92
C GLY A 295 14.00 -30.07 -12.60
N LYS A 296 14.84 -30.69 -13.42
CA LYS A 296 16.32 -30.67 -13.29
C LYS A 296 17.00 -29.50 -14.00
N SER A 297 16.26 -28.69 -14.76
CA SER A 297 16.83 -27.74 -15.73
C SER A 297 17.00 -26.31 -15.21
N ASN A 298 16.85 -26.06 -13.90
CA ASN A 298 16.86 -24.72 -13.30
C ASN A 298 15.94 -23.70 -14.01
N THR A 299 14.93 -24.17 -14.74
CA THR A 299 14.02 -23.31 -15.49
C THR A 299 13.04 -22.68 -14.51
N LYS A 300 13.01 -21.35 -14.45
CA LYS A 300 12.12 -20.61 -13.54
C LYS A 300 10.67 -20.91 -13.91
N SER A 301 9.92 -21.42 -12.94
CA SER A 301 8.50 -21.76 -13.11
C SER A 301 7.69 -20.50 -13.39
N PRO A 302 6.69 -20.55 -14.30
CA PRO A 302 5.76 -19.43 -14.48
C PRO A 302 4.92 -19.16 -13.23
N LEU A 303 4.91 -20.08 -12.25
CA LEU A 303 4.19 -19.94 -11.00
C LEU A 303 5.03 -19.30 -9.88
N THR A 304 6.36 -19.19 -10.03
CA THR A 304 7.27 -18.76 -8.95
C THR A 304 6.81 -17.46 -8.28
N PRO A 305 6.46 -16.37 -9.00
CA PRO A 305 6.05 -15.12 -8.35
C PRO A 305 4.78 -15.28 -7.52
N LEU A 306 3.75 -15.94 -8.07
CA LEU A 306 2.48 -16.15 -7.37
C LEU A 306 2.65 -17.08 -6.16
N LYS A 307 3.48 -18.12 -6.27
CA LYS A 307 3.82 -19.04 -5.18
C LYS A 307 4.50 -18.29 -4.03
N THR A 308 5.44 -17.40 -4.33
CA THR A 308 6.13 -16.60 -3.31
C THR A 308 5.14 -15.74 -2.52
N ASP A 309 4.19 -15.09 -3.19
CA ASP A 309 3.14 -14.31 -2.53
C ASP A 309 2.25 -15.18 -1.64
N PHE A 310 1.78 -16.33 -2.18
CA PHE A 310 0.98 -17.30 -1.44
C PHE A 310 1.70 -17.82 -0.20
N ASN A 311 2.97 -18.24 -0.33
CA ASN A 311 3.77 -18.74 0.79
C ASN A 311 3.92 -17.68 1.87
N ARG A 312 4.11 -16.41 1.49
CA ARG A 312 4.20 -15.30 2.44
C ARG A 312 2.89 -15.11 3.22
N GLN A 313 1.73 -15.19 2.56
CA GLN A 313 0.43 -15.11 3.25
C GLN A 313 0.17 -16.33 4.13
N ALA A 314 0.46 -17.53 3.64
CA ALA A 314 0.30 -18.76 4.41
C ALA A 314 1.19 -18.77 5.67
N ALA A 315 2.43 -18.31 5.52
CA ALA A 315 3.38 -18.12 6.60
C ALA A 315 2.89 -17.11 7.66
N LEU A 316 2.31 -15.99 7.22
CA LEU A 316 1.64 -15.04 8.10
C LEU A 316 0.45 -15.71 8.83
N ALA A 317 -0.42 -16.44 8.12
CA ALA A 317 -1.55 -17.14 8.73
C ALA A 317 -1.09 -18.12 9.80
N LEU A 318 -0.06 -18.94 9.52
CA LEU A 318 0.53 -19.86 10.49
C LEU A 318 1.03 -19.13 11.75
N SER A 319 1.66 -17.97 11.57
CA SER A 319 2.12 -17.13 12.68
C SER A 319 0.99 -16.71 13.63
N VAL A 320 -0.13 -16.23 13.05
CA VAL A 320 -1.28 -15.78 13.86
C VAL A 320 -1.98 -16.96 14.55
N ILE A 321 -2.14 -18.08 13.84
CA ILE A 321 -2.74 -19.32 14.38
C ILE A 321 -1.89 -19.89 15.51
N TYR A 322 -0.56 -19.84 15.37
CA TYR A 322 0.36 -20.29 16.40
C TYR A 322 0.17 -19.49 17.70
N LYS A 323 0.10 -18.15 17.58
CA LYS A 323 -0.16 -17.26 18.71
C LYS A 323 -1.52 -17.53 19.37
N LEU A 324 -2.57 -17.82 18.58
CA LEU A 324 -3.89 -18.20 19.12
C LEU A 324 -3.86 -19.49 19.92
N ALA A 325 -2.99 -20.44 19.55
CA ALA A 325 -2.82 -21.69 20.26
C ALA A 325 -2.11 -21.53 21.62
N GLY A 326 -1.75 -20.30 22.02
CA GLY A 326 -1.10 -20.02 23.30
C GLY A 326 0.38 -20.36 23.32
N ASN A 327 1.00 -20.54 22.14
CA ASN A 327 2.41 -20.85 22.00
C ASN A 327 3.18 -19.71 21.34
#